data_AF-A0AAV5SDZ9-F1
#
_entry.id   AF-A0AAV5SDZ9-F1
#
_cell.length_a   1.000
_cell.length_b   1.000
_cell.length_c   1.000
_cell.angle_alpha   90.00
_cell.angle_beta   90.00
_cell.angle_gamma   90.00
#
_symmetry.space_group_name_H-M   'P 1'
#
loop_
_entity.id
_entity.type
_entity.pdbx_description
1 polymer ?
#
loop_
_entity_poly.entity_id
_entity_poly.type
_entity_poly.pdbx_seq_one_letter_code
_entity_poly.pdbx_strand_id
1 'polypeptide(L)'
;PAKLSDLWPSSQIFLCGLMDFTRFSFPAFREISPEDRHSLIKQNFQLIESLDGSYRAHHNFPIDDSVMASYITFVSEDSIINFLEEESPIETCKEELVQKFRKQIRRTANVAKESILKSEPLD
;
A
#
# COMPACT_ATOMS: atom_id res chain seq x y z
N PRO A 1 10.10 -4.31 -8.15
CA PRO A 1 10.61 -3.20 -7.31
C PRO A 1 10.01 -1.86 -7.77
N ALA A 2 9.53 -1.05 -6.84
CA ALA A 2 8.91 0.23 -7.13
C ALA A 2 9.94 1.30 -7.55
N LYS A 3 9.53 2.21 -8.43
CA LYS A 3 10.13 3.53 -8.62
C LYS A 3 9.17 4.59 -8.10
N LEU A 4 9.68 5.74 -7.68
CA LEU A 4 8.82 6.81 -7.17
C LEU A 4 7.86 7.33 -8.24
N SER A 5 8.34 7.49 -9.48
CA SER A 5 7.53 7.90 -10.64
C SER A 5 6.38 6.95 -10.95
N ASP A 6 6.49 5.67 -10.61
CA ASP A 6 5.45 4.68 -10.85
C ASP A 6 4.30 4.79 -9.84
N LEU A 7 4.53 5.39 -8.66
CA LEU A 7 3.53 5.40 -7.60
C LEU A 7 2.30 6.23 -7.94
N TRP A 8 2.51 7.44 -8.47
CA TRP A 8 1.38 8.33 -8.78
C TRP A 8 0.44 7.76 -9.85
N PRO A 9 0.92 7.32 -11.03
CA PRO A 9 0.09 6.66 -12.02
C PRO A 9 -0.56 5.38 -11.46
N SER A 10 0.16 4.62 -10.63
CA SER A 10 -0.38 3.41 -10.02
C SER A 10 -1.55 3.71 -9.10
N SER A 11 -1.45 4.70 -8.21
CA SER A 11 -2.53 5.06 -7.29
C SER A 11 -3.75 5.60 -8.04
N GLN A 12 -3.57 6.31 -9.16
CA GLN A 12 -4.69 6.75 -10.00
C GLN A 12 -5.47 5.57 -10.58
N ILE A 13 -4.77 4.57 -11.13
CA ILE A 13 -5.41 3.37 -11.67
C ILE A 13 -6.11 2.58 -10.56
N PHE A 14 -5.44 2.42 -9.41
CA PHE A 14 -6.01 1.74 -8.26
C PHE A 14 -7.29 2.43 -7.76
N LEU A 15 -7.28 3.77 -7.66
CA LEU A 15 -8.44 4.56 -7.27
C LEU A 15 -9.64 4.35 -8.22
N CYS A 16 -9.39 4.36 -9.53
CA CYS A 16 -10.44 4.08 -10.52
C CYS A 16 -11.02 2.67 -10.33
N GLY A 17 -10.15 1.66 -10.19
CA GLY A 17 -10.57 0.29 -9.95
C GLY A 17 -11.36 0.14 -8.64
N LEU A 18 -10.96 0.83 -7.59
CA LEU A 18 -11.63 0.83 -6.30
C LEU A 18 -13.03 1.48 -6.37
N MET A 19 -13.18 2.58 -7.10
CA MET A 19 -14.48 3.21 -7.35
C MET A 19 -15.44 2.27 -8.08
N ASP A 20 -14.95 1.57 -9.11
CA ASP A 20 -15.76 0.58 -9.83
C ASP A 20 -16.10 -0.61 -8.94
N PHE A 21 -15.09 -1.19 -8.27
CA PHE A 21 -15.27 -2.31 -7.36
C PHE A 21 -16.32 -2.02 -6.30
N THR A 22 -16.25 -0.87 -5.64
CA THR A 22 -17.19 -0.51 -4.58
C THR A 22 -18.61 -0.29 -5.11
N ARG A 23 -18.75 0.33 -6.29
CA ARG A 23 -20.05 0.51 -6.96
C ARG A 23 -20.68 -0.82 -7.41
N PHE A 24 -19.88 -1.80 -7.82
CA PHE A 24 -20.37 -3.12 -8.22
C PHE A 24 -20.68 -4.01 -7.02
N SER A 25 -19.83 -3.99 -6.00
CA SER A 25 -19.89 -4.92 -4.86
C SER A 25 -20.87 -4.49 -3.77
N PHE A 26 -21.11 -3.19 -3.60
CA PHE A 26 -21.96 -2.66 -2.54
C PHE A 26 -23.17 -1.91 -3.13
N PRO A 27 -24.35 -2.53 -3.21
CA PRO A 27 -25.55 -1.88 -3.74
C PRO A 27 -25.87 -0.56 -3.04
N ALA A 28 -25.73 -0.51 -1.70
CA ALA A 28 -25.93 0.72 -0.94
C ALA A 28 -24.97 1.85 -1.32
N PHE A 29 -23.75 1.53 -1.74
CA PHE A 29 -22.78 2.53 -2.20
C PHE A 29 -23.24 3.19 -3.52
N ARG A 30 -23.96 2.45 -4.37
CA ARG A 30 -24.50 2.97 -5.65
C ARG A 30 -25.55 4.05 -5.45
N GLU A 31 -26.31 3.98 -4.36
CA GLU A 31 -27.38 4.92 -4.03
C GLU A 31 -26.84 6.25 -3.44
N ILE A 32 -25.56 6.29 -3.06
CA ILE A 32 -24.90 7.48 -2.55
C ILE A 32 -24.60 8.46 -3.70
N SER A 33 -24.70 9.76 -3.43
CA SER A 33 -24.34 10.81 -4.39
C SER A 33 -22.91 10.60 -4.95
N PRO A 34 -22.63 10.96 -6.22
CA PRO A 34 -21.27 10.89 -6.76
C PRO A 34 -20.23 11.62 -5.89
N GLU A 35 -20.59 12.78 -5.35
CA GLU A 35 -19.72 13.64 -4.53
C GLU A 35 -19.37 12.97 -3.19
N ASP A 36 -20.36 12.36 -2.54
CA ASP A 36 -20.16 11.67 -1.26
C ASP A 36 -19.38 10.37 -1.46
N ARG A 37 -19.62 9.62 -2.55
CA ARG A 37 -18.82 8.44 -2.89
C ARG A 37 -17.35 8.78 -3.06
N HIS A 38 -17.06 9.82 -3.84
CA HIS A 38 -15.69 10.28 -4.04
C HIS A 38 -15.05 10.74 -2.72
N SER A 39 -15.80 11.44 -1.88
CA SER A 39 -15.34 11.87 -0.55
C SER A 39 -15.03 10.69 0.37
N LEU A 40 -15.90 9.67 0.41
CA LEU A 40 -15.72 8.46 1.21
C LEU A 40 -14.45 7.71 0.80
N ILE A 41 -14.27 7.46 -0.50
CA ILE A 41 -13.08 6.75 -0.99
C ILE A 41 -11.82 7.57 -0.73
N LYS A 42 -11.83 8.87 -1.04
CA LYS A 42 -10.67 9.74 -0.83
C LYS A 42 -10.24 9.80 0.64
N GLN A 43 -11.19 9.89 1.58
CA GLN A 43 -10.90 9.95 3.02
C GLN A 43 -10.33 8.63 3.56
N ASN A 44 -10.66 7.50 2.94
CA ASN A 44 -10.26 6.17 3.39
C ASN A 44 -9.17 5.52 2.52
N PHE A 45 -8.71 6.21 1.47
CA PHE A 45 -7.84 5.63 0.44
C PHE A 45 -6.55 5.03 1.02
N GLN A 46 -5.87 5.76 1.91
CA GLN A 46 -4.65 5.29 2.56
C GLN A 46 -4.87 4.03 3.42
N LEU A 47 -6.02 3.93 4.09
CA LEU A 47 -6.36 2.75 4.90
C LEU A 47 -6.63 1.55 3.99
N ILE A 48 -7.31 1.75 2.86
CA ILE A 48 -7.60 0.71 1.89
C ILE A 48 -6.31 0.23 1.21
N GLU A 49 -5.43 1.14 0.78
CA GLU A 49 -4.10 0.79 0.25
C GLU A 49 -3.26 0.03 1.29
N SER A 50 -3.29 0.45 2.56
CA SER A 50 -2.56 -0.24 3.63
C SER A 50 -3.10 -1.65 3.87
N LEU A 51 -4.42 -1.84 3.82
CA LEU A 51 -5.07 -3.14 3.97
C LEU A 51 -4.75 -4.08 2.80
N ASP A 52 -4.99 -3.63 1.56
CA ASP A 52 -4.68 -4.40 0.34
C ASP A 52 -3.19 -4.75 0.30
N GLY A 53 -2.34 -3.75 0.53
CA GLY A 53 -0.89 -3.90 0.51
C GLY A 53 -0.40 -4.89 1.57
N SER A 54 -0.92 -4.84 2.79
CA SER A 54 -0.56 -5.77 3.87
C SER A 54 -1.00 -7.20 3.57
N TYR A 55 -2.24 -7.37 3.08
CA TYR A 55 -2.76 -8.67 2.69
C TYR A 55 -1.90 -9.30 1.58
N ARG A 56 -1.61 -8.54 0.53
CA ARG A 56 -0.83 -9.03 -0.60
C ARG A 56 0.64 -9.23 -0.26
N ALA A 57 1.23 -8.38 0.58
CA ALA A 57 2.59 -8.57 1.05
C ALA A 57 2.72 -9.87 1.84
N HIS A 58 1.76 -10.18 2.73
CA HIS A 58 1.76 -11.45 3.45
C HIS A 58 1.72 -12.67 2.53
N HIS A 59 0.88 -12.64 1.49
CA HIS A 59 0.73 -13.77 0.57
C HIS A 59 1.87 -13.91 -0.44
N ASN A 60 2.43 -12.80 -0.94
CA ASN A 60 3.51 -12.83 -1.93
C ASN A 60 4.91 -12.91 -1.29
N PHE A 61 5.05 -12.39 -0.07
CA PHE A 61 6.32 -12.30 0.67
C PHE A 61 6.16 -12.81 2.12
N PRO A 62 5.78 -14.09 2.32
CA PRO A 62 5.51 -14.62 3.66
C PRO A 62 6.75 -14.59 4.57
N ILE A 63 7.94 -14.73 4.00
CA ILE A 63 9.21 -14.85 4.73
C ILE A 63 10.01 -13.54 4.70
N ASP A 64 9.87 -12.76 3.63
CA ASP A 64 10.62 -11.51 3.43
C ASP A 64 9.86 -10.30 4.02
N ASP A 65 10.58 -9.25 4.38
CA ASP A 65 10.02 -7.99 4.88
C ASP A 65 9.58 -7.06 3.75
N SER A 66 9.48 -7.57 2.51
CA SER A 66 8.93 -6.82 1.38
C SER A 66 7.50 -6.35 1.62
N VAL A 67 7.23 -5.09 1.29
CA VAL A 67 5.89 -4.48 1.37
C VAL A 67 5.42 -4.03 -0.01
N MET A 68 4.11 -4.02 -0.22
CA MET A 68 3.52 -3.44 -1.43
C MET A 68 3.57 -1.92 -1.32
N ALA A 69 4.23 -1.27 -2.29
CA ALA A 69 4.29 0.19 -2.38
C ALA A 69 3.18 0.75 -3.27
N SER A 70 2.62 -0.07 -4.15
CA SER A 70 1.39 0.19 -4.89
C SER A 70 0.65 -1.12 -5.16
N TYR A 71 -0.47 -1.04 -5.87
CA TYR A 71 -1.18 -2.24 -6.30
C TYR A 71 -0.41 -3.11 -7.33
N ILE A 72 0.73 -2.67 -7.87
CA ILE A 72 1.55 -3.46 -8.81
C ILE A 72 3.04 -3.49 -8.43
N THR A 73 3.49 -2.65 -7.51
CA THR A 73 4.91 -2.56 -7.14
C THR A 73 5.14 -2.84 -5.66
N PHE A 74 6.37 -3.24 -5.34
CA PHE A 74 6.80 -3.57 -3.99
C PHE A 74 8.15 -2.93 -3.69
N VAL A 75 8.45 -2.76 -2.40
CA VAL A 75 9.75 -2.31 -1.91
C VAL A 75 10.24 -3.32 -0.88
N SER A 76 11.52 -3.70 -1.00
CA SER A 76 12.24 -4.52 -0.04
C SER A 76 13.35 -3.72 0.66
N GLU A 77 14.01 -4.34 1.64
CA GLU A 77 15.19 -3.74 2.27
C GLU A 77 16.33 -3.43 1.29
N ASP A 78 16.44 -4.24 0.24
CA ASP A 78 17.47 -4.10 -0.81
C ASP A 78 17.09 -3.03 -1.83
N SER A 79 15.81 -2.91 -2.18
CA SER A 79 15.37 -1.99 -3.22
C SER A 79 15.10 -0.57 -2.73
N ILE A 80 15.10 -0.35 -1.41
CA ILE A 80 14.73 0.93 -0.79
C ILE A 80 15.69 2.07 -1.15
N ILE A 81 16.98 1.77 -1.29
CA ILE A 81 18.00 2.75 -1.64
C ILE A 81 17.71 3.26 -3.05
N ASN A 82 17.56 2.35 -4.01
CA ASN A 82 17.22 2.69 -5.39
C ASN A 82 15.89 3.47 -5.47
N PHE A 83 14.89 3.05 -4.69
CA PHE A 83 13.59 3.74 -4.62
C PHE A 83 13.71 5.20 -4.16
N LEU A 84 14.59 5.49 -3.20
CA LEU A 84 14.80 6.86 -2.68
C LEU A 84 15.83 7.67 -3.49
N GLU A 85 16.77 7.00 -4.17
CA GLU A 85 17.84 7.64 -4.94
C GLU A 85 17.38 8.14 -6.30
N GLU A 86 16.49 7.42 -6.98
CA GLU A 86 16.12 7.75 -8.36
C GLU A 86 15.37 9.09 -8.47
N GLU A 87 14.65 9.56 -7.43
CA GLU A 87 13.75 10.73 -7.57
C GLU A 87 13.51 11.57 -6.29
N SER A 88 14.25 11.40 -5.20
CA SER A 88 14.06 12.28 -4.02
C SER A 88 14.74 13.65 -4.25
N PRO A 89 13.99 14.78 -4.26
CA PRO A 89 14.56 16.13 -4.35
C PRO A 89 15.29 16.56 -3.06
N ILE A 90 15.27 15.70 -2.03
CA ILE A 90 15.85 15.97 -0.72
C ILE A 90 17.30 15.47 -0.72
N GLU A 91 18.24 16.36 -1.01
CA GLU A 91 19.69 16.10 -0.92
C GLU A 91 20.15 15.84 0.53
N THR A 92 19.35 16.21 1.53
CA THR A 92 19.77 16.20 2.93
C THR A 92 19.13 15.05 3.72
N CYS A 93 19.97 14.13 4.20
CA CYS A 93 19.66 13.00 5.09
C CYS A 93 19.01 11.74 4.46
N LYS A 94 19.51 11.32 3.28
CA LYS A 94 19.10 10.05 2.64
C LYS A 94 19.31 8.84 3.56
N GLU A 95 20.44 8.73 4.25
CA GLU A 95 20.70 7.64 5.20
C GLU A 95 19.67 7.58 6.34
N GLU A 96 19.32 8.72 6.94
CA GLU A 96 18.30 8.74 7.99
C GLU A 96 16.93 8.32 7.46
N LEU A 97 16.57 8.76 6.26
CA LEU A 97 15.31 8.39 5.62
C LEU A 97 15.28 6.88 5.31
N VAL A 98 16.36 6.33 4.77
CA VAL A 98 16.53 4.89 4.55
C VAL A 98 16.38 4.12 5.85
N GLN A 99 17.05 4.55 6.93
CA GLN A 99 16.98 3.86 8.22
C GLN A 99 15.58 3.94 8.85
N LYS A 100 14.93 5.11 8.81
CA LYS A 100 13.55 5.29 9.27
C LYS A 100 12.61 4.39 8.48
N PHE A 101 12.74 4.36 7.17
CA PHE A 101 11.86 3.60 6.30
C PHE A 101 12.09 2.08 6.43
N ARG A 102 13.34 1.61 6.54
CA ARG A 102 13.63 0.21 6.90
C ARG A 102 12.95 -0.21 8.20
N LYS A 103 13.06 0.61 9.24
CA LYS A 103 12.40 0.36 10.53
C LYS A 103 10.88 0.28 10.37
N GLN A 104 10.28 1.13 9.54
CA GLN A 104 8.84 1.11 9.30
C GLN A 104 8.40 -0.09 8.47
N ILE A 105 9.11 -0.44 7.39
CA ILE A 105 8.85 -1.65 6.59
C ILE A 105 8.77 -2.87 7.51
N ARG A 106 9.83 -3.12 8.29
CA ARG A 106 9.91 -4.30 9.15
C ARG A 106 8.76 -4.33 10.16
N ARG A 107 8.43 -3.18 10.74
CA ARG A 107 7.31 -3.07 11.67
C ARG A 107 5.98 -3.38 10.98
N THR A 108 5.73 -2.81 9.81
CA THR A 108 4.51 -3.03 9.02
C THR A 108 4.39 -4.49 8.60
N ALA A 109 5.47 -5.09 8.06
CA ALA A 109 5.50 -6.49 7.67
C ALA A 109 5.20 -7.43 8.85
N ASN A 110 5.84 -7.21 10.01
CA ASN A 110 5.61 -8.03 11.19
C ASN A 110 4.17 -7.90 11.72
N VAL A 111 3.66 -6.68 11.86
CA VAL A 111 2.29 -6.44 12.33
C VAL A 111 1.26 -7.04 11.38
N ALA A 112 1.46 -6.90 10.07
CA ALA A 112 0.57 -7.48 9.06
C ALA A 112 0.55 -9.01 9.15
N LYS A 113 1.73 -9.65 9.18
CA LYS A 113 1.87 -11.11 9.30
C LYS A 113 1.20 -11.63 10.57
N GLU A 114 1.48 -11.02 11.72
CA GLU A 114 0.86 -11.42 12.99
C GLU A 114 -0.67 -11.26 13.00
N SER A 115 -1.16 -10.16 12.42
CA SER A 115 -2.60 -9.85 12.43
C SER A 115 -3.38 -10.79 11.51
N ILE A 116 -2.82 -11.10 10.34
CA ILE A 116 -3.44 -12.01 9.37
C ILE A 116 -3.48 -13.44 9.93
N LEU A 117 -2.38 -13.93 10.49
CA LEU A 117 -2.34 -15.26 11.14
C LEU A 117 -3.37 -15.40 12.26
N LYS A 118 -3.64 -14.34 13.03
CA LYS A 118 -4.68 -14.34 14.09
C LYS A 118 -6.11 -14.33 13.53
N SER A 119 -6.28 -13.94 12.28
CA SER A 119 -7.58 -13.87 11.61
C SER A 119 -7.91 -15.10 10.76
N GLU A 120 -6.94 -16.01 10.59
CA GLU A 120 -7.19 -17.29 9.93
C GLU A 120 -8.22 -18.09 10.74
N PRO A 121 -9.23 -18.69 10.09
CA PRO A 121 -10.16 -19.58 10.78
C PRO A 121 -9.38 -20.69 11.49
N LEU A 122 -9.68 -20.94 12.76
CA LEU A 122 -9.24 -22.15 13.42
C LEU A 122 -9.98 -23.31 12.76
N ASP A 123 -9.25 -24.15 12.02
CA ASP A 123 -9.75 -25.42 11.47
C ASP A 123 -10.35 -26.33 12.56
#